data_AF-A0A7K6TQZ3-F1
#
_entry.id   AF-A0A7K6TQZ3-F1
#
_cell.length_a   1.000
_cell.length_b   1.000
_cell.length_c   1.000
_cell.angle_alpha   90.00
_cell.angle_beta   90.00
_cell.angle_gamma   90.00
#
_symmetry.space_group_name_H-M   'P 1'
#
loop_
_entity.id
_entity.type
_entity.pdbx_description
1 polymer ?
#
loop_
_entity_poly.entity_id
_entity_poly.type
_entity_poly.pdbx_seq_one_letter_code
_entity_poly.pdbx_strand_id
1 'polypeptide(L)'
;HSCDTLRNWFYDGTSRTCCYQCPSGYVKKKACPRDPDKDCMRCGPEQYVNEASGKSQCYACVSCAEESDLVEKAPCSFNSGRVCECRPGLFCQTSVQNTCTRCQQHTVCKPGFGVKVRGTSTTDVTCEKCPDGTFSDQNSSTDICKPHT
;
A
#
# COMPACT_ATOMS: atom_id res chain seq x y z
N HIS A 1 4.95 36.81 17.64
CA HIS A 1 5.95 36.08 16.82
C HIS A 1 5.23 35.33 15.71
N SER A 2 4.67 36.04 14.73
CA SER A 2 3.97 35.41 13.61
C SER A 2 5.00 35.15 12.52
N CYS A 3 5.27 33.88 12.22
CA CYS A 3 5.86 33.55 10.93
C CYS A 3 4.86 33.96 9.85
N ASP A 4 5.39 34.43 8.73
CA ASP A 4 4.62 34.92 7.59
C ASP A 4 3.46 33.95 7.28
N THR A 5 2.26 34.46 7.04
CA THR A 5 1.01 33.69 6.87
C THR A 5 0.96 32.86 5.57
N LEU A 6 2.11 32.71 4.90
CA LEU A 6 2.31 31.92 3.71
C LEU A 6 2.37 30.42 4.03
N ARG A 7 1.59 29.65 3.27
CA ARG A 7 1.48 28.18 3.36
C ARG A 7 2.87 27.54 3.46
N ASN A 8 3.10 26.79 4.55
CA ASN A 8 4.28 25.96 4.86
C ASN A 8 5.38 26.60 5.72
N TRP A 9 5.18 27.76 6.35
CA TRP A 9 6.08 28.25 7.40
C TRP A 9 5.55 27.89 8.80
N PHE A 10 6.45 27.51 9.70
CA PHE A 10 6.14 27.27 11.11
C PHE A 10 7.19 27.88 12.02
N TYR A 11 6.79 28.28 13.23
CA TYR A 11 7.73 28.76 14.23
C TYR A 11 8.33 27.57 14.99
N ASP A 12 9.65 27.44 14.96
CA ASP A 12 10.36 26.44 15.77
C ASP A 12 10.81 27.07 17.09
N GLY A 13 10.26 26.58 18.20
CA GLY A 13 10.60 27.06 19.54
C GLY A 13 12.05 26.75 19.94
N THR A 14 12.64 25.71 19.34
CA THR A 14 14.02 25.29 19.61
C THR A 14 15.03 26.27 19.01
N SER A 15 14.86 26.63 17.74
CA SER A 15 15.69 27.62 17.05
C SER A 15 15.22 29.07 17.21
N ARG A 16 14.09 29.29 17.92
CA ARG A 16 13.45 30.60 18.17
C ARG A 16 13.29 31.41 16.88
N THR A 17 12.95 30.74 15.79
CA THR A 17 12.91 31.34 14.45
C THR A 17 11.86 30.66 13.58
N CYS A 18 11.57 31.27 12.43
CA CYS A 18 10.67 30.70 11.44
C CYS A 18 11.40 29.73 10.53
N CYS A 19 10.83 28.55 10.37
CA CYS A 19 11.34 27.48 9.51
C CYS A 19 10.33 27.17 8.42
N TYR A 20 10.84 26.85 7.24
CA TYR A 20 10.06 26.34 6.13
C TYR A 20 9.86 24.83 6.29
N GLN A 21 8.64 24.37 6.05
CA GLN A 21 8.28 22.97 6.03
C GLN A 21 8.37 22.46 4.59
N CYS A 22 9.36 21.61 4.33
CA CYS A 22 9.52 20.99 3.02
C CYS A 22 8.24 20.21 2.64
N PRO A 23 7.75 20.36 1.39
CA PRO A 23 6.54 19.68 0.96
C PRO A 23 6.75 18.17 0.85
N SER A 24 5.64 17.43 0.70
CA SER A 24 5.70 15.99 0.50
C SER A 24 6.58 15.63 -0.71
N GLY A 25 7.39 14.59 -0.54
CA GLY A 25 8.43 14.19 -1.47
C GLY A 25 9.75 14.97 -1.40
N TYR A 26 9.89 15.87 -0.42
CA TYR A 26 11.12 16.59 -0.14
C TYR A 26 11.54 16.39 1.32
N VAL A 27 12.85 16.26 1.53
CA VAL A 27 13.47 16.14 2.85
C VAL A 27 14.28 17.39 3.17
N LYS A 28 14.37 17.73 4.46
CA LYS A 28 15.16 18.87 4.91
C LYS A 28 16.65 18.52 4.94
N LYS A 29 17.50 19.40 4.39
CA LYS A 29 18.97 19.28 4.48
C LYS A 29 19.53 19.76 5.82
N LYS A 30 18.76 20.59 6.54
CA LYS A 30 19.13 21.13 7.86
C LYS A 30 17.92 21.18 8.79
N ALA A 31 18.15 21.31 10.09
CA ALA A 31 17.11 21.25 11.11
C ALA A 31 15.97 22.25 10.90
N CYS A 32 16.31 23.49 10.51
CA CYS A 32 15.38 24.59 10.22
C CYS A 32 15.63 25.14 8.80
N PRO A 33 14.90 24.65 7.78
CA PRO A 33 14.93 25.21 6.42
C PRO A 33 14.50 26.67 6.41
N ARG A 34 15.11 27.50 5.56
CA ARG A 34 14.76 28.92 5.36
C ARG A 34 14.68 29.30 3.89
N ASP A 35 15.36 28.54 3.03
CA ASP A 35 15.35 28.68 1.58
C ASP A 35 14.79 27.37 1.00
N PRO A 36 13.56 27.35 0.48
CA PRO A 36 12.95 26.12 -0.07
C PRO A 36 13.79 25.45 -1.16
N ASP A 37 14.48 26.23 -2.01
CA ASP A 37 15.25 25.71 -3.14
C ASP A 37 16.58 25.09 -2.69
N LYS A 38 17.19 25.65 -1.65
CA LYS A 38 18.48 25.16 -1.15
C LYS A 38 18.35 24.15 -0.03
N ASP A 39 17.37 24.30 0.85
CA ASP A 39 17.25 23.54 2.09
C ASP A 39 16.30 22.34 1.99
N CYS A 40 15.49 22.25 0.94
CA CYS A 40 14.69 21.07 0.64
C CYS A 40 15.31 20.28 -0.51
N MET A 41 15.36 18.96 -0.37
CA MET A 41 15.88 18.05 -1.40
C MET A 41 14.78 17.09 -1.81
N ARG A 42 14.49 17.00 -3.11
CA ARG A 42 13.55 16.01 -3.63
C ARG A 42 14.12 14.60 -3.51
N CYS A 43 13.28 13.63 -3.16
CA CYS A 43 13.69 12.23 -3.20
C CYS A 43 14.01 11.76 -4.63
N GLY A 44 15.05 10.93 -4.75
CA GLY A 44 15.52 10.40 -6.03
C GLY A 44 14.68 9.23 -6.55
N PRO A 45 15.12 8.58 -7.65
CA PRO A 45 14.51 7.35 -8.13
C PRO A 45 14.48 6.26 -7.04
N GLU A 46 13.42 5.45 -7.01
CA GLU A 46 13.22 4.39 -6.00
C GLU A 46 13.20 4.88 -4.54
N GLN A 47 12.92 6.16 -4.31
CA GLN A 47 12.84 6.76 -2.99
C GLN A 47 11.63 7.66 -2.84
N TYR A 48 11.07 7.71 -1.63
CA TYR A 48 9.89 8.51 -1.35
C TYR A 48 9.87 9.12 0.05
N VAL A 49 9.07 10.16 0.23
CA VAL A 49 8.59 10.59 1.56
C VAL A 49 7.15 11.10 1.43
N ASN A 50 6.22 10.42 2.10
CA ASN A 50 4.77 10.62 1.99
C ASN A 50 4.23 11.82 2.76
N GLU A 51 4.92 12.21 3.83
CA GLU A 51 4.52 13.33 4.69
C GLU A 51 5.45 14.53 4.55
N ALA A 52 4.90 15.74 4.70
CA ALA A 52 5.66 16.98 4.87
C ALA A 52 6.35 17.08 6.25
N SER A 53 6.54 15.97 6.98
CA SER A 53 6.83 15.95 8.42
C SER A 53 8.29 16.26 8.80
N GLY A 54 8.97 17.13 8.05
CA GLY A 54 10.31 17.59 8.40
C GLY A 54 11.33 16.46 8.51
N LYS A 55 11.15 15.40 7.70
CA LYS A 55 12.08 14.27 7.60
C LYS A 55 13.40 14.75 6.98
N SER A 56 14.50 14.19 7.44
CA SER A 56 15.85 14.46 6.92
C SER A 56 16.33 13.39 5.94
N GLN A 57 15.53 12.35 5.68
CA GLN A 57 15.91 11.22 4.83
C GLN A 57 14.70 10.67 4.08
N CYS A 58 14.94 10.25 2.83
CA CYS A 58 13.97 9.56 2.01
C CYS A 58 13.94 8.07 2.33
N TYR A 59 12.77 7.45 2.23
CA TYR A 59 12.60 6.01 2.40
C TYR A 59 12.82 5.31 1.05
N ALA A 60 13.44 4.13 1.07
CA ALA A 60 13.52 3.29 -0.11
C ALA A 60 12.15 2.69 -0.43
N CYS A 61 11.79 2.63 -1.71
CA CYS A 61 10.60 1.92 -2.15
C CYS A 61 10.81 0.41 -2.02
N VAL A 62 9.76 -0.30 -1.61
CA VAL A 62 9.73 -1.77 -1.64
C VAL A 62 9.76 -2.25 -3.08
N SER A 63 10.30 -3.44 -3.34
CA SER A 63 10.19 -4.13 -4.62
C SER A 63 9.04 -5.13 -4.59
N CYS A 64 8.18 -5.13 -5.61
CA CYS A 64 7.16 -6.18 -5.75
C CYS A 64 7.82 -7.39 -6.41
N ALA A 65 8.27 -8.31 -5.57
CA ALA A 65 8.99 -9.51 -5.98
C ALA A 65 8.03 -10.56 -6.54
N GLU A 66 8.21 -10.94 -7.82
CA GLU A 66 7.41 -11.98 -8.47
C GLU A 66 7.59 -13.35 -7.78
N GLU A 67 8.75 -13.61 -7.16
CA GLU A 67 9.00 -14.81 -6.34
C GLU A 67 8.14 -14.86 -5.07
N SER A 68 7.59 -13.72 -4.64
CA SER A 68 6.70 -13.61 -3.47
C SER A 68 5.22 -13.47 -3.87
N ASP A 69 4.87 -13.80 -5.13
CA ASP A 69 3.54 -13.64 -5.71
C ASP A 69 2.99 -12.20 -5.67
N LEU A 70 3.89 -11.21 -5.60
CA LEU A 70 3.54 -9.79 -5.56
C LEU A 70 3.65 -9.16 -6.95
N VAL A 71 2.70 -8.27 -7.27
CA VAL A 71 2.69 -7.42 -8.46
C VAL A 71 2.56 -5.96 -8.06
N GLU A 72 3.11 -5.07 -8.89
CA GLU A 72 2.99 -3.63 -8.68
C GLU A 72 1.56 -3.16 -8.97
N LYS A 73 0.87 -2.68 -7.93
CA LYS A 73 -0.43 -2.03 -8.03
C LYS A 73 -0.29 -0.54 -8.32
N ALA A 74 0.67 0.10 -7.65
CA ALA A 74 0.97 1.51 -7.83
C ALA A 74 2.49 1.72 -7.81
N PRO A 75 3.03 2.50 -8.76
CA PRO A 75 4.46 2.72 -8.87
C PRO A 75 4.99 3.56 -7.70
N CYS A 76 6.28 3.41 -7.44
CA CYS A 76 7.02 4.33 -6.57
C CYS A 76 7.00 5.75 -7.16
N SER A 77 6.76 6.75 -6.31
CA SER A 77 6.95 8.16 -6.64
C SER A 77 7.77 8.85 -5.55
N PHE A 78 8.30 10.03 -5.84
CA PHE A 78 9.05 10.81 -4.86
C PHE A 78 8.23 11.13 -3.58
N ASN A 79 6.89 11.10 -3.64
CA ASN A 79 5.99 11.40 -2.52
C ASN A 79 5.09 10.23 -2.10
N SER A 80 5.26 9.04 -2.66
CA SER A 80 4.48 7.85 -2.30
C SER A 80 5.31 6.59 -2.52
N GLY A 81 5.26 5.68 -1.55
CA GLY A 81 5.89 4.38 -1.69
C GLY A 81 5.21 3.55 -2.77
N ARG A 82 5.95 2.60 -3.34
CA ARG A 82 5.40 1.55 -4.21
C ARG A 82 4.36 0.74 -3.43
N VAL A 83 3.25 0.42 -4.07
CA VAL A 83 2.22 -0.46 -3.51
C VAL A 83 2.23 -1.78 -4.25
N CYS A 84 2.47 -2.86 -3.52
CA CYS A 84 2.39 -4.23 -4.03
C CYS A 84 1.06 -4.88 -3.63
N GLU A 85 0.52 -5.70 -4.52
CA GLU A 85 -0.63 -6.56 -4.25
C GLU A 85 -0.36 -7.99 -4.72
N CYS A 86 -1.18 -8.94 -4.28
CA CYS A 86 -1.02 -10.33 -4.69
C CYS A 86 -1.50 -10.57 -6.11
N ARG A 87 -0.84 -11.49 -6.83
CA ARG A 87 -1.30 -11.98 -8.13
C ARG A 87 -2.70 -12.62 -8.02
N PRO A 88 -3.46 -12.68 -9.14
CA PRO A 88 -4.77 -13.34 -9.17
C PRO A 88 -4.73 -14.77 -8.61
N GLY A 89 -5.73 -15.13 -7.80
CA GLY A 89 -5.80 -16.42 -7.10
C GLY A 89 -5.16 -16.43 -5.71
N LEU A 90 -4.59 -15.31 -5.27
CA LEU A 90 -4.05 -15.11 -3.93
C LEU A 90 -4.69 -13.89 -3.26
N PHE A 91 -4.60 -13.84 -1.93
CA PHE A 91 -4.96 -12.69 -1.11
C PHE A 91 -3.82 -12.29 -0.18
N CYS A 92 -3.81 -11.02 0.22
CA CYS A 92 -2.82 -10.48 1.12
C CYS A 92 -3.06 -10.93 2.55
N GLN A 93 -2.16 -11.76 3.08
CA GLN A 93 -2.21 -12.21 4.45
C GLN A 93 -1.55 -11.21 5.40
N THR A 94 -0.53 -10.49 4.93
CA THR A 94 0.19 -9.49 5.74
C THR A 94 0.52 -8.26 4.92
N SER A 95 0.06 -7.10 5.39
CA SER A 95 0.33 -5.81 4.79
C SER A 95 1.08 -4.90 5.78
N VAL A 96 1.96 -4.06 5.24
CA VAL A 96 2.71 -3.05 5.99
C VAL A 96 2.57 -1.74 5.22
N GLN A 97 2.19 -0.65 5.90
CA GLN A 97 2.06 0.68 5.27
C GLN A 97 1.27 0.69 3.95
N ASN A 98 0.15 -0.05 3.90
CA ASN A 98 -0.73 -0.19 2.73
C ASN A 98 -0.13 -0.94 1.52
N THR A 99 1.01 -1.61 1.66
CA THR A 99 1.55 -2.54 0.65
C THR A 99 1.52 -3.97 1.17
N CYS A 100 1.22 -4.94 0.31
CA CYS A 100 1.28 -6.35 0.68
C CYS A 100 2.73 -6.83 0.79
N THR A 101 2.98 -7.69 1.77
CA THR A 101 4.31 -8.29 2.02
C THR A 101 4.27 -9.82 2.02
N ARG A 102 3.09 -10.42 2.22
CA ARG A 102 2.90 -11.87 2.18
C ARG A 102 1.57 -12.24 1.56
N CYS A 103 1.63 -13.02 0.49
CA CYS A 103 0.47 -13.56 -0.21
C CYS A 103 0.15 -14.98 0.24
N GLN A 104 -1.13 -15.33 0.21
CA GLN A 104 -1.61 -16.67 0.48
C GLN A 104 -2.61 -17.07 -0.61
N GLN A 105 -2.59 -18.33 -1.03
CA GLN A 105 -3.55 -18.85 -2.00
C GLN A 105 -4.97 -18.76 -1.47
N HIS A 106 -5.92 -18.46 -2.36
CA HIS A 106 -7.33 -18.51 -2.03
C HIS A 106 -7.75 -19.93 -1.61
N THR A 107 -8.66 -20.01 -0.65
CA THR A 107 -9.27 -21.25 -0.22
C THR A 107 -9.98 -21.93 -1.39
N VAL A 108 -9.71 -23.23 -1.52
CA VAL A 108 -10.33 -24.09 -2.53
C VAL A 108 -11.58 -24.74 -1.93
N CYS A 109 -12.74 -24.48 -2.53
CA CYS A 109 -13.98 -25.14 -2.16
C CYS A 109 -13.95 -26.57 -2.69
N LYS A 110 -14.19 -27.52 -1.78
CA LYS A 110 -14.19 -28.96 -2.08
C LYS A 110 -15.50 -29.38 -2.76
N PRO A 111 -15.56 -30.55 -3.40
CA PRO A 111 -16.81 -31.13 -3.88
C PRO A 111 -17.90 -31.12 -2.79
N GLY A 112 -19.12 -30.76 -3.19
CA GLY A 112 -20.25 -30.48 -2.30
C GLY A 112 -20.30 -29.04 -1.75
N PHE A 113 -19.27 -28.24 -2.01
CA PHE A 113 -19.21 -26.82 -1.64
C PHE A 113 -18.89 -25.96 -2.87
N GLY A 114 -19.50 -24.78 -2.94
CA GLY A 114 -19.24 -23.78 -3.96
C GLY A 114 -18.81 -22.46 -3.34
N VAL A 115 -18.26 -21.58 -4.17
CA VAL A 115 -17.90 -20.22 -3.77
C VAL A 115 -19.17 -19.42 -3.44
N LYS A 116 -19.26 -18.98 -2.18
CA LYS A 116 -20.28 -18.03 -1.71
C LYS A 116 -19.81 -16.59 -1.91
N VAL A 117 -18.59 -16.31 -1.46
CA VAL A 117 -17.95 -15.00 -1.55
C VAL A 117 -16.65 -15.18 -2.31
N ARG A 118 -16.52 -14.46 -3.42
CA ARG A 118 -15.29 -14.47 -4.21
C ARG A 118 -14.15 -13.82 -3.43
N GLY A 119 -12.98 -14.45 -3.48
CA GLY A 119 -11.77 -13.86 -2.95
C GLY A 119 -11.37 -12.61 -3.73
N THR A 120 -10.66 -11.71 -3.05
CA THR A 120 -10.03 -10.52 -3.63
C THR A 120 -8.53 -10.53 -3.35
N SER A 121 -7.79 -9.51 -3.78
CA SER A 121 -6.38 -9.38 -3.43
C SER A 121 -6.14 -9.13 -1.93
N THR A 122 -7.18 -8.89 -1.12
CA THR A 122 -7.08 -8.67 0.33
C THR A 122 -7.96 -9.60 1.17
N THR A 123 -8.88 -10.35 0.55
CA THR A 123 -9.80 -11.24 1.25
C THR A 123 -9.80 -12.63 0.64
N ASP A 124 -9.92 -13.65 1.48
CA ASP A 124 -10.01 -15.03 1.03
C ASP A 124 -11.40 -15.37 0.46
N VAL A 125 -11.46 -16.48 -0.30
CA VAL A 125 -12.70 -17.13 -0.75
C VAL A 125 -13.46 -17.70 0.45
N THR A 126 -14.77 -17.49 0.45
CA THR A 126 -15.67 -18.17 1.40
C THR A 126 -16.47 -19.23 0.66
N CYS A 127 -16.39 -20.46 1.15
CA CYS A 127 -17.14 -21.59 0.61
C CYS A 127 -18.45 -21.79 1.38
N GLU A 128 -19.49 -22.25 0.68
CA GLU A 128 -20.73 -22.73 1.30
C GLU A 128 -21.13 -24.09 0.75
N LYS A 129 -21.85 -24.85 1.58
CA LYS A 129 -22.41 -26.13 1.15
C LYS A 129 -23.45 -25.85 0.07
N CYS A 130 -23.45 -26.64 -1.00
CA CYS A 130 -24.43 -26.49 -2.05
C CYS A 130 -25.85 -26.74 -1.51
N PRO A 131 -26.80 -25.81 -1.72
CA PRO A 131 -28.19 -26.01 -1.34
C PRO A 131 -28.83 -27.12 -2.19
N ASP A 132 -29.94 -27.65 -1.69
CA ASP A 132 -30.69 -28.70 -2.38
C ASP A 132 -31.06 -28.27 -3.81
N GLY A 133 -30.85 -29.19 -4.77
CA GLY A 133 -31.01 -28.92 -6.20
C GLY A 133 -29.77 -28.34 -6.88
N THR A 134 -28.66 -28.13 -6.16
CA THR A 134 -27.38 -27.70 -6.73
C THR A 134 -26.21 -28.59 -6.27
N PHE A 135 -25.14 -28.63 -7.09
CA PHE A 135 -23.94 -29.42 -6.83
C PHE A 135 -22.66 -28.67 -7.19
N SER A 136 -21.54 -29.19 -6.68
CA SER A 136 -20.18 -28.84 -7.08
C SER A 136 -19.36 -30.12 -7.04
N ASP A 137 -18.73 -30.50 -8.15
CA ASP A 137 -18.01 -31.76 -8.34
C ASP A 137 -16.48 -31.60 -8.38
N GLN A 138 -16.00 -30.36 -8.29
CA GLN A 138 -14.59 -30.02 -8.46
C GLN A 138 -14.03 -29.27 -7.25
N ASN A 139 -12.72 -29.37 -7.07
CA ASN A 139 -11.98 -28.51 -6.16
C ASN A 139 -11.73 -27.17 -6.86
N SER A 140 -12.37 -26.09 -6.41
CA SER A 140 -12.29 -24.80 -7.09
C SER A 140 -12.37 -23.63 -6.12
N SER A 141 -11.56 -22.60 -6.34
CA SER A 141 -11.62 -21.31 -5.63
C SER A 141 -12.51 -20.28 -6.35
N THR A 142 -13.09 -20.64 -7.50
CA THR A 142 -13.89 -19.74 -8.35
C THR A 142 -15.29 -20.25 -8.65
N ASP A 143 -15.50 -21.57 -8.67
CA ASP A 143 -16.78 -22.16 -9.07
C ASP A 143 -17.83 -22.04 -7.96
N ILE A 144 -19.01 -21.57 -8.37
CA ILE A 144 -20.22 -21.59 -7.54
C ILE A 144 -20.93 -22.94 -7.69
N CYS A 145 -21.89 -23.21 -6.79
CA CYS A 145 -22.78 -24.37 -6.95
C CYS A 145 -23.62 -24.24 -8.24
N LYS A 146 -23.68 -25.32 -9.01
CA LYS A 146 -24.38 -25.41 -10.31
C LYS A 146 -25.69 -26.19 -10.13
N PRO A 147 -26.77 -25.88 -10.85
CA PRO A 147 -28.01 -26.65 -10.79
C PRO A 147 -27.81 -28.11 -11.21
N HIS A 148 -28.51 -29.06 -10.58
CA HIS A 148 -28.55 -30.44 -11.07
C HIS A 148 -29.23 -30.48 -12.44
N THR A 149 -28.67 -31.25 -13.37
CA THR A 149 -29.31 -31.66 -14.63
C THR A 149 -29.99 -33.01 -14.49
#